data_AF-A0A0D9NHX2-F1
#
_entry.id   AF-A0A0D9NHX2-F1
#
_cell.length_a   1.000
_cell.length_b   1.000
_cell.length_c   1.000
_cell.angle_alpha   90.00
_cell.angle_beta   90.00
_cell.angle_gamma   90.00
#
_symmetry.space_group_name_H-M   'P 1'
#
loop_
_entity.id
_entity.type
_entity.pdbx_description
1 polymer ?
#
loop_
_entity_poly.entity_id
_entity_poly.type
_entity_poly.pdbx_seq_one_letter_code
_entity_poly.pdbx_strand_id
1 'polypeptide(L)'
;MPQKKLTSVIDIVDKLVDVSIAIKNRGKLKDPEEARVGDAFALLAAGRPPPGCPGEANKSRYLEFLLRVKQFMGPAGVVISAAGLGVSAVAGMRDRLRVDLPVKMKEREREFAKTELETIACIFSAKSESF
;
A
#
# COMPACT_ATOMS: atom_id res chain seq x y z
N MET A 1 -17.11 15.34 -4.85
CA MET A 1 -17.65 13.97 -4.72
C MET A 1 -17.52 13.53 -3.27
N PRO A 2 -18.56 12.99 -2.62
CA PRO A 2 -18.47 12.54 -1.24
C PRO A 2 -17.50 11.36 -1.13
N GLN A 3 -16.48 11.47 -0.28
CA GLN A 3 -15.60 10.36 0.08
C GLN A 3 -16.44 9.32 0.83
N LYS A 4 -16.85 8.24 0.13
CA LYS A 4 -17.44 7.06 0.79
C LYS A 4 -16.47 6.63 1.89
N LYS A 5 -16.90 6.70 3.15
CA LYS A 5 -16.12 6.13 4.26
C LYS A 5 -15.97 4.64 3.96
N LEU A 6 -14.73 4.17 3.82
CA LEU A 6 -14.42 2.76 3.69
C LEU A 6 -14.76 2.08 5.02
N THR A 7 -15.94 1.48 5.10
CA THR A 7 -16.49 0.95 6.36
C THR A 7 -16.22 -0.53 6.56
N SER A 8 -15.87 -1.28 5.52
CA SER A 8 -15.58 -2.71 5.60
C SER A 8 -14.27 -3.09 4.90
N VAL A 9 -13.68 -4.21 5.32
CA VAL A 9 -12.48 -4.79 4.67
C VAL A 9 -12.76 -5.15 3.22
N ILE A 10 -13.97 -5.64 2.92
CA ILE A 10 -14.37 -6.07 1.58
C ILE A 10 -14.37 -4.88 0.63
N ASP A 11 -15.00 -3.76 1.01
CA ASP A 11 -15.02 -2.53 0.21
C ASP A 11 -13.61 -2.01 -0.08
N ILE A 12 -12.70 -2.16 0.89
CA ILE A 12 -11.31 -1.76 0.70
C ILE A 12 -10.62 -2.67 -0.31
N VAL A 13 -10.82 -3.99 -0.22
CA VAL A 13 -10.23 -4.93 -1.17
C VAL A 13 -10.79 -4.71 -2.58
N ASP A 14 -12.09 -4.51 -2.75
CA ASP A 14 -12.70 -4.21 -4.06
C ASP A 14 -12.07 -2.95 -4.67
N LYS A 15 -11.95 -1.88 -3.88
CA LYS A 15 -11.26 -0.66 -4.33
C LYS A 15 -9.81 -0.93 -4.74
N LEU A 16 -9.08 -1.77 -4.00
CA LEU A 16 -7.69 -2.08 -4.32
C LEU A 16 -7.58 -2.93 -5.58
N VAL A 17 -8.52 -3.84 -5.84
CA VAL A 17 -8.61 -4.59 -7.09
C VAL A 17 -8.85 -3.62 -8.26
N ASP A 18 -9.82 -2.72 -8.15
CA ASP A 18 -10.10 -1.70 -9.17
C ASP A 18 -8.90 -0.81 -9.47
N VAL A 19 -8.18 -0.36 -8.42
CA VAL A 19 -6.96 0.43 -8.58
C VAL A 19 -5.87 -0.38 -9.29
N SER A 20 -5.73 -1.69 -8.98
CA SER A 20 -4.73 -2.54 -9.63
C SER A 20 -4.98 -2.69 -11.12
N ILE A 21 -6.25 -2.87 -11.50
CA ILE A 21 -6.69 -2.96 -12.90
C ILE A 21 -6.46 -1.60 -13.59
N ALA A 22 -6.77 -0.49 -12.92
CA ALA A 22 -6.55 0.84 -13.46
C ALA A 22 -5.06 1.20 -13.64
N ILE A 23 -4.17 0.66 -12.79
CA ILE A 23 -2.71 0.78 -12.96
C ILE A 23 -2.26 -0.04 -14.17
N LYS A 24 -2.70 -1.30 -14.25
CA LYS A 24 -2.41 -2.18 -15.39
C LYS A 24 -2.84 -1.57 -16.72
N ASN A 25 -4.10 -1.13 -16.83
CA ASN A 25 -4.65 -0.58 -18.07
C ASN A 25 -3.92 0.69 -18.51
N ARG A 26 -3.34 1.44 -17.57
CA ARG A 26 -2.56 2.64 -17.84
C ARG A 26 -1.10 2.34 -18.16
N GLY A 27 -0.59 1.18 -17.74
CA GLY A 27 0.82 0.79 -17.81
C GLY A 27 1.74 1.57 -16.86
N LYS A 28 1.21 2.48 -16.02
CA LYS A 28 2.00 3.30 -15.09
C LYS A 28 1.18 3.82 -13.90
N LEU A 29 1.89 4.21 -12.84
CA LEU A 29 1.35 5.00 -11.74
C LEU A 29 1.11 6.47 -12.19
N LYS A 30 0.20 7.17 -11.52
CA LYS A 30 0.11 8.64 -11.57
C LYS A 30 1.12 9.22 -10.61
N ASP A 31 1.54 10.46 -10.83
CA ASP A 31 2.53 11.13 -9.98
C ASP A 31 2.21 11.05 -8.46
N PRO A 32 0.96 11.27 -8.00
CA PRO A 32 0.64 11.13 -6.57
C PRO A 32 0.63 9.68 -6.06
N GLU A 33 0.41 8.70 -6.94
CA GLU A 33 0.49 7.27 -6.59
C GLU A 33 1.96 6.85 -6.51
N GLU A 34 2.77 7.25 -7.48
CA GLU A 34 4.22 7.04 -7.53
C GLU A 34 4.93 7.63 -6.32
N ALA A 35 4.64 8.87 -5.94
CA ALA A 35 5.19 9.49 -4.73
C ALA A 35 4.87 8.65 -3.48
N ARG A 36 3.60 8.22 -3.32
CA ARG A 36 3.18 7.39 -2.18
C ARG A 36 3.83 6.02 -2.16
N VAL A 37 4.03 5.39 -3.33
CA VAL A 37 4.74 4.12 -3.45
C VAL A 37 6.21 4.32 -3.07
N GLY A 38 6.87 5.36 -3.59
CA GLY A 38 8.24 5.71 -3.23
C GLY A 38 8.42 5.90 -1.72
N ASP A 39 7.57 6.70 -1.09
CA ASP A 39 7.58 6.93 0.36
C ASP A 39 7.38 5.63 1.15
N ALA A 40 6.50 4.74 0.69
CA ALA A 40 6.25 3.46 1.33
C ALA A 40 7.47 2.53 1.29
N PHE A 41 8.15 2.44 0.14
CA PHE A 41 9.37 1.64 0.00
C PHE A 41 10.54 2.25 0.80
N ALA A 42 10.70 3.57 0.79
CA ALA A 42 11.69 4.26 1.61
C ALA A 42 11.45 4.03 3.11
N LEU A 43 10.19 4.10 3.56
CA LEU A 43 9.83 3.82 4.95
C LEU A 43 10.10 2.36 5.34
N LEU A 44 9.83 1.41 4.44
CA LEU A 44 10.13 -0.02 4.64
C LEU A 44 11.64 -0.28 4.71
N ALA A 45 12.43 0.36 3.85
CA ALA A 45 13.88 0.24 3.86
C ALA A 45 14.50 0.84 5.13
N ALA A 46 14.02 2.01 5.55
CA ALA A 46 14.46 2.66 6.79
C ALA A 46 14.07 1.86 8.06
N GLY A 47 13.01 1.04 7.99
CA GLY A 47 12.53 0.21 9.10
C GLY A 47 11.96 0.98 10.29
N ARG A 48 11.91 2.31 10.22
CA ARG A 48 11.31 3.20 11.21
C ARG A 48 10.97 4.56 10.59
N PRO A 49 9.96 5.28 11.11
CA PRO A 49 9.76 6.67 10.76
C PRO A 49 10.97 7.54 11.17
N PRO A 50 11.26 8.62 10.45
CA PRO A 50 12.26 9.60 10.89
C PRO A 50 11.87 10.20 12.26
N PRO A 51 12.82 10.31 13.21
CA PRO A 51 12.54 10.86 14.53
C PRO A 51 12.00 12.29 14.46
N GLY A 52 10.93 12.59 15.20
CA GLY A 52 10.39 13.96 15.30
C GLY A 52 9.69 14.46 14.04
N CYS A 53 9.44 13.58 13.05
CA CYS A 53 8.73 13.99 11.85
C CYS A 53 7.22 14.19 12.14
N PRO A 54 6.56 15.14 11.45
CA PRO A 54 5.12 15.30 11.57
C PRO A 54 4.37 13.99 11.25
N GLY A 55 3.45 13.60 12.14
CA GLY A 55 2.66 12.38 11.98
C GLY A 55 3.45 11.09 12.22
N GLU A 56 4.52 11.11 13.02
CA GLU A 56 5.33 9.94 13.39
C GLU A 56 4.48 8.72 13.77
N ALA A 57 3.49 8.88 14.66
CA ALA A 57 2.58 7.80 15.06
C ALA A 57 1.78 7.20 13.89
N ASN A 58 1.39 8.03 12.90
CA ASN A 58 0.69 7.56 11.71
C ASN A 58 1.64 6.77 10.79
N LYS A 59 2.88 7.23 10.66
CA LYS A 59 3.92 6.52 9.91
C LYS A 59 4.30 5.19 10.57
N SER A 60 4.36 5.12 11.90
CA SER A 60 4.59 3.86 12.62
C SER A 60 3.48 2.84 12.34
N ARG A 61 2.20 3.25 12.48
CA ARG A 61 1.05 2.38 12.16
C ARG A 61 1.03 1.95 10.69
N TYR A 62 1.43 2.85 9.80
CA TYR A 62 1.53 2.55 8.38
C TYR A 62 2.66 1.56 8.08
N LEU A 63 3.83 1.73 8.71
CA LEU A 63 4.94 0.79 8.58
C LEU A 63 4.56 -0.62 9.07
N GLU A 64 3.94 -0.73 10.24
CA GLU A 64 3.44 -2.02 10.77
C GLU A 64 2.47 -2.69 9.79
N PHE A 65 1.54 -1.91 9.22
CA PHE A 65 0.64 -2.39 8.19
C PHE A 65 1.39 -2.85 6.94
N LEU A 66 2.33 -2.06 6.42
CA LEU A 66 3.09 -2.39 5.21
C LEU A 66 3.94 -3.64 5.39
N LEU A 67 4.55 -3.84 6.56
CA LEU A 67 5.30 -5.06 6.88
C LEU A 67 4.39 -6.29 6.81
N ARG A 68 3.18 -6.19 7.36
CA ARG A 68 2.19 -7.26 7.30
C ARG A 68 1.72 -7.51 5.86
N VAL A 69 1.41 -6.45 5.11
CA VAL A 69 1.07 -6.57 3.68
C VAL A 69 2.19 -7.26 2.91
N LYS A 70 3.45 -6.85 3.11
CA LYS A 70 4.61 -7.46 2.46
C LYS A 70 4.73 -8.95 2.81
N GLN A 71 4.46 -9.34 4.06
CA GLN A 71 4.47 -10.74 4.48
C GLN A 71 3.41 -11.59 3.77
N PHE A 72 2.18 -11.10 3.59
CA PHE A 72 1.08 -11.87 2.99
C PHE A 72 1.07 -11.80 1.46
N MET A 73 1.29 -10.62 0.90
CA MET A 73 1.10 -10.28 -0.52
C MET A 73 2.40 -9.97 -1.27
N GLY A 74 3.53 -9.92 -0.57
CA GLY A 74 4.81 -9.53 -1.16
C GLY A 74 4.88 -8.04 -1.54
N PRO A 75 5.92 -7.66 -2.31
CA PRO A 75 6.15 -6.28 -2.74
C PRO A 75 5.00 -5.69 -3.58
N ALA A 76 4.32 -6.51 -4.39
CA ALA A 76 3.14 -6.07 -5.14
C ALA A 76 2.01 -5.59 -4.23
N GLY A 77 1.82 -6.25 -3.08
CA GLY A 77 0.87 -5.83 -2.05
C GLY A 77 1.19 -4.43 -1.49
N VAL A 78 2.48 -4.13 -1.31
CA VAL A 78 2.95 -2.81 -0.84
C VAL A 78 2.60 -1.74 -1.87
N VAL A 79 2.89 -1.98 -3.15
CA VAL A 79 2.57 -1.05 -4.25
C VAL A 79 1.08 -0.70 -4.24
N ILE A 80 0.20 -1.71 -4.27
CA ILE A 80 -1.23 -1.44 -4.37
C ILE A 80 -1.79 -0.77 -3.11
N SER A 81 -1.28 -1.15 -1.93
CA SER A 81 -1.65 -0.54 -0.66
C SER A 81 -1.24 0.93 -0.58
N ALA A 82 -0.05 1.27 -1.06
CA ALA A 82 0.44 2.64 -1.09
C ALA A 82 -0.31 3.50 -2.12
N ALA A 83 -0.48 2.99 -3.34
CA ALA A 83 -1.19 3.70 -4.40
C ALA A 83 -2.68 3.90 -4.08
N GLY A 84 -3.35 2.87 -3.54
CA GLY A 84 -4.80 2.88 -3.30
C GLY A 84 -5.26 3.51 -1.98
N LEU A 85 -4.40 3.52 -0.95
CA LEU A 85 -4.76 4.01 0.41
C LEU A 85 -3.83 5.12 0.89
N GLY A 86 -2.52 4.87 0.91
CA GLY A 86 -1.53 5.77 1.50
C GLY A 86 -1.59 5.86 3.04
N VAL A 87 -0.65 6.63 3.62
CA VAL A 87 -0.42 6.70 5.07
C VAL A 87 -1.66 7.13 5.84
N SER A 88 -2.35 8.19 5.39
CA SER A 88 -3.44 8.82 6.14
C SER A 88 -4.67 7.91 6.23
N ALA A 89 -4.99 7.21 5.15
CA ALA A 89 -6.11 6.27 5.14
C ALA A 89 -5.85 5.11 6.09
N VAL A 90 -4.66 4.49 6.04
CA VAL A 90 -4.30 3.36 6.91
C VAL A 90 -4.19 3.77 8.38
N ALA A 91 -3.63 4.94 8.66
CA ALA A 91 -3.53 5.46 10.02
C ALA A 91 -4.90 5.76 10.64
N GLY A 92 -5.87 6.16 9.81
CA GLY A 92 -7.27 6.37 10.20
C GLY A 92 -8.11 5.09 10.30
N MET A 93 -7.61 3.94 9.81
CA MET A 93 -8.30 2.66 9.95
C MET A 93 -8.33 2.21 11.41
N ARG A 94 -9.47 1.62 11.80
CA ARG A 94 -9.56 0.85 13.04
C ARG A 94 -8.59 -0.33 12.99
N ASP A 95 -8.08 -0.71 14.15
CA ASP A 95 -7.09 -1.79 14.27
C ASP A 95 -7.51 -3.08 13.57
N ARG A 96 -8.75 -3.53 13.82
CA ARG A 96 -9.34 -4.70 13.16
C ARG A 96 -9.24 -4.64 11.63
N LEU A 97 -9.55 -3.49 11.01
CA LEU A 97 -9.47 -3.36 9.55
C LEU A 97 -8.01 -3.48 9.07
N ARG A 98 -7.06 -2.89 9.80
CA ARG A 98 -5.63 -2.93 9.47
C ARG A 98 -5.06 -4.34 9.58
N VAL A 99 -5.56 -5.13 10.54
CA VAL A 99 -5.16 -6.51 10.80
C VAL A 99 -5.76 -7.48 9.78
N ASP A 100 -7.06 -7.32 9.46
CA ASP A 100 -7.81 -8.23 8.60
C ASP A 100 -7.53 -7.97 7.09
N LEU A 101 -7.21 -6.73 6.71
CA LEU A 101 -7.05 -6.34 5.31
C LEU A 101 -5.95 -7.14 4.56
N PRO A 102 -4.72 -7.30 5.09
CA PRO A 102 -3.69 -8.10 4.41
C PRO A 102 -4.11 -9.56 4.18
N VAL A 103 -4.86 -10.14 5.13
CA VAL A 103 -5.39 -11.50 5.03
C VAL A 103 -6.41 -11.57 3.90
N LYS A 104 -7.36 -10.64 3.86
CA LYS A 104 -8.39 -10.61 2.82
C LYS A 104 -7.82 -10.32 1.43
N MET A 105 -6.81 -9.47 1.33
CA MET A 105 -6.06 -9.25 0.08
C MET A 105 -5.44 -10.56 -0.42
N LYS A 106 -4.86 -11.36 0.48
CA LYS A 106 -4.26 -12.67 0.14
C LYS A 106 -5.29 -13.68 -0.34
N GLU A 107 -6.44 -13.77 0.31
CA GLU A 107 -7.54 -14.63 -0.14
C GLU A 107 -7.99 -14.32 -1.58
N ARG A 108 -7.95 -13.03 -1.95
CA ARG A 108 -8.36 -12.52 -3.27
C ARG A 108 -7.19 -12.17 -4.18
N GLU A 109 -6.00 -12.71 -3.90
CA GLU A 109 -4.76 -12.41 -4.62
C GLU A 109 -4.90 -12.51 -6.15
N ARG A 110 -5.67 -13.49 -6.62
CA ARG A 110 -5.85 -13.79 -8.06
C ARG A 110 -6.58 -12.69 -8.83
N GLU A 111 -7.28 -11.79 -8.15
CA GLU A 111 -8.03 -10.69 -8.77
C GLU A 111 -7.15 -9.47 -9.04
N PHE A 112 -5.98 -9.40 -8.41
CA PHE A 112 -5.05 -8.30 -8.60
C PHE A 112 -4.26 -8.46 -9.90
N ALA A 113 -3.95 -7.32 -10.53
CA ALA A 113 -2.98 -7.25 -11.63
C ALA A 113 -1.53 -7.48 -11.14
N LYS A 114 -1.26 -8.69 -10.63
CA LYS A 114 -0.07 -9.00 -9.84
C LYS A 114 1.23 -8.80 -10.63
N THR A 115 1.29 -9.26 -11.87
CA THR A 115 2.48 -9.15 -12.73
C THR A 115 2.93 -7.70 -12.93
N GLU A 116 1.98 -6.80 -13.22
CA GLU A 116 2.27 -5.38 -13.41
C GLU A 116 2.70 -4.72 -12.09
N LEU A 117 2.03 -5.07 -10.98
CA LEU A 117 2.40 -4.57 -9.66
C LEU A 117 3.78 -5.06 -9.19
N GLU A 118 4.15 -6.31 -9.50
CA GLU A 118 5.48 -6.86 -9.21
C GLU A 118 6.56 -6.13 -9.99
N THR A 119 6.33 -5.86 -11.29
CA THR A 119 7.27 -5.10 -12.13
C THR A 119 7.52 -3.71 -11.54
N ILE A 120 6.46 -3.02 -11.12
CA ILE A 120 6.57 -1.72 -10.43
C ILE A 120 7.35 -1.89 -9.12
N ALA A 121 7.02 -2.91 -8.31
CA ALA A 121 7.68 -3.14 -7.04
C ALA A 121 9.19 -3.37 -7.19
N CYS A 122 9.64 -4.08 -8.24
CA CYS A 122 11.05 -4.27 -8.55
C CYS A 122 11.77 -2.93 -8.78
N ILE A 123 11.16 -2.01 -9.54
CA ILE A 123 11.73 -0.69 -9.81
C ILE A 123 11.93 0.10 -8.51
N PHE A 124 10.94 0.11 -7.62
CA PHE A 124 11.02 0.86 -6.36
C PHE A 124 11.93 0.20 -5.33
N SER A 125 11.96 -1.13 -5.27
CA SER A 125 12.86 -1.86 -4.37
C SER A 125 14.33 -1.56 -4.71
N ALA A 126 14.69 -1.61 -5.99
CA ALA A 126 16.04 -1.29 -6.45
C ALA A 126 16.44 0.17 -6.14
N LYS A 127 15.50 1.12 -6.27
CA LYS A 127 15.74 2.53 -5.89
C LYS A 127 15.99 2.70 -4.38
N SER A 128 15.32 1.91 -3.54
CA SER A 128 15.46 2.02 -2.07
C SER A 128 16.74 1.40 -1.51
N GLU A 129 17.41 0.51 -2.25
CA GLU A 129 18.69 -0.10 -1.85
C GLU A 129 19.91 0.77 -2.20
N SER A 130 19.70 1.89 -2.92
CA SER A 130 20.78 2.76 -3.41
C SER A 130 21.13 3.93 -2.47
N PHE A 131 20.66 3.90 -1.22
CA PHE A 131 20.87 4.96 -0.22
C PHE A 131 21.45 4.42 1.08
#